data_AF-A0A2E6P157-F1
#
_entry.id   AF-A0A2E6P157-F1
#
_cell.length_a   1.000
_cell.length_b   1.000
_cell.length_c   1.000
_cell.angle_alpha   90.00
_cell.angle_beta   90.00
_cell.angle_gamma   90.00
#
_symmetry.space_group_name_H-M   'P 1'
#
loop_
_entity.id
_entity.type
_entity.pdbx_description
1 polymer ?
#
loop_
_entity_poly.entity_id
_entity_poly.type
_entity_poly.pdbx_seq_one_letter_code
_entity_poly.pdbx_strand_id
1 'polypeptide(L)'
;MDLIRKIDGNHWECSRTDWDQILHLAETAGYVRLGTVQYDFDTGEPDDNWDSNDYTSQSGQLVIQEDAETLARSLDRLIIRDSVTKEERKAVLDFAQWLTISDEEKGEKYYPGFEIW
;
A
#
# COMPACT_ATOMS: atom_id res chain seq x y z
N MET A 1 10.57 -2.16 7.65
CA MET A 1 9.96 -1.17 6.76
C MET A 1 8.76 -0.65 7.50
N ASP A 2 8.56 0.66 7.47
CA ASP A 2 7.50 1.34 8.18
C ASP A 2 6.60 2.05 7.16
N LEU A 3 5.31 1.70 7.15
CA LEU A 3 4.33 2.33 6.27
C LEU A 3 3.51 3.32 7.09
N ILE A 4 3.43 4.57 6.64
CA ILE A 4 2.76 5.66 7.37
C ILE A 4 1.53 6.11 6.59
N ARG A 5 0.33 5.90 7.15
CA ARG A 5 -0.93 6.23 6.51
C ARG A 5 -1.14 7.75 6.44
N LYS A 6 -1.47 8.30 5.27
CA LYS A 6 -1.43 9.75 5.03
C LYS A 6 -2.39 10.60 5.86
N ILE A 7 -3.55 10.06 6.22
CA ILE A 7 -4.62 10.85 6.85
C ILE A 7 -4.47 10.99 8.36
N ASP A 8 -3.86 10.01 9.02
CA ASP A 8 -3.78 9.96 10.49
C ASP A 8 -2.41 9.56 11.03
N GLY A 9 -1.43 9.33 10.16
CA GLY A 9 -0.07 8.95 10.54
C GLY A 9 0.00 7.57 11.20
N ASN A 10 -1.00 6.71 11.02
CA ASN A 10 -0.96 5.37 11.61
C ASN A 10 0.15 4.54 10.94
N HIS A 11 0.96 3.88 11.75
CA HIS A 11 2.11 3.11 11.31
C HIS A 11 1.73 1.64 11.11
N TRP A 12 2.29 1.03 10.07
CA TRP A 12 2.26 -0.41 9.86
C TRP A 12 3.66 -0.91 9.55
N GLU A 13 4.23 -1.63 10.51
CA GLU A 13 5.58 -2.17 10.42
C GLU A 13 5.57 -3.58 9.82
N CYS A 14 6.44 -3.81 8.84
CA CYS A 14 6.63 -5.13 8.24
C CYS A 14 8.09 -5.35 7.83
N SER A 15 8.44 -6.61 7.53
CA SER A 15 9.70 -6.89 6.86
C SER A 15 9.60 -6.53 5.37
N ARG A 16 10.73 -6.20 4.75
CA ARG A 16 10.78 -5.97 3.30
C ARG A 16 10.26 -7.18 2.51
N THR A 17 10.59 -8.38 2.97
CA THR A 17 10.11 -9.63 2.36
C THR A 17 8.58 -9.74 2.38
N ASP A 18 7.94 -9.40 3.51
CA ASP A 18 6.48 -9.44 3.62
C ASP A 18 5.84 -8.40 2.68
N TRP A 19 6.45 -7.22 2.59
CA TRP A 19 5.98 -6.17 1.70
C TRP A 19 6.07 -6.57 0.22
N ASP A 20 7.23 -7.07 -0.20
CA ASP A 20 7.45 -7.59 -1.56
C ASP A 20 6.45 -8.70 -1.89
N GLN A 21 6.16 -9.57 -0.92
CA GLN A 21 5.18 -10.64 -1.07
C GLN A 21 3.76 -10.10 -1.21
N ILE A 22 3.35 -9.11 -0.42
CA ILE A 22 2.02 -8.47 -0.53
C ILE A 22 1.85 -7.84 -1.91
N LEU A 23 2.84 -7.08 -2.40
CA LEU A 23 2.80 -6.47 -3.72
C LEU A 23 2.69 -7.53 -4.82
N HIS A 24 3.50 -8.59 -4.74
CA HIS A 24 3.44 -9.68 -5.71
C HIS A 24 2.07 -10.38 -5.72
N LEU A 25 1.53 -10.70 -4.54
CA LEU A 25 0.21 -11.30 -4.41
C LEU A 25 -0.88 -10.41 -5.01
N ALA A 26 -0.84 -9.10 -4.72
CA ALA A 26 -1.77 -8.14 -5.31
C ALA A 26 -1.70 -8.13 -6.85
N GLU A 27 -0.50 -8.15 -7.44
CA GLU A 27 -0.30 -8.18 -8.89
C GLU A 27 -0.92 -9.43 -9.51
N THR A 28 -0.74 -10.61 -8.89
CA THR A 28 -1.38 -11.85 -9.36
C THR A 28 -2.92 -11.78 -9.29
N ALA A 29 -3.47 -10.91 -8.45
CA ALA A 29 -4.90 -10.64 -8.33
C ALA A 29 -5.40 -9.51 -9.24
N GLY A 30 -4.51 -8.93 -10.06
CA GLY A 30 -4.83 -7.90 -11.05
C GLY A 30 -4.56 -6.46 -10.60
N TYR A 31 -3.79 -6.26 -9.53
CA TYR A 31 -3.23 -4.95 -9.20
C TYR A 31 -2.25 -4.51 -10.28
N VAL A 32 -2.36 -3.26 -10.71
CA VAL A 32 -1.42 -2.61 -11.62
C VAL A 32 -0.90 -1.38 -10.90
N ARG A 33 0.39 -1.37 -10.59
CA ARG A 33 1.07 -0.24 -9.93
C ARG A 33 0.88 1.02 -10.76
N LEU A 34 0.40 2.09 -10.13
CA LEU A 34 0.37 3.42 -10.75
C LEU A 34 1.71 4.17 -10.60
N GLY A 35 2.55 3.67 -9.71
CA GLY A 35 3.85 4.21 -9.37
C GLY A 35 3.81 5.04 -8.09
N THR A 36 4.95 5.07 -7.39
CA THR A 36 5.17 5.96 -6.26
C THR A 36 5.59 7.34 -6.73
N VAL A 37 5.38 8.33 -5.87
CA VAL A 37 5.89 9.70 -6.04
C VAL A 37 6.86 9.99 -4.91
N GLN A 38 7.95 10.68 -5.20
CA GLN A 38 8.78 11.30 -4.17
C GLN A 38 8.83 12.80 -4.44
N TYR A 39 8.68 13.58 -3.37
CA TYR A 39 8.90 15.02 -3.40
C TYR A 39 10.26 15.30 -2.78
N ASP A 40 11.04 16.15 -3.43
CA ASP A 40 12.30 16.66 -2.90
C ASP A 40 12.00 17.49 -1.64
N PHE A 41 12.64 17.12 -0.52
CA PHE A 41 12.37 17.75 0.78
C PHE A 41 12.79 19.23 0.83
N ASP A 42 13.75 19.65 0.02
CA ASP A 42 14.31 21.01 0.04
C ASP A 42 13.48 21.97 -0.83
N THR A 43 12.85 21.45 -1.89
CA THR A 43 12.13 22.25 -2.90
C THR A 43 10.62 22.02 -2.90
N GLY A 44 10.15 20.86 -2.43
CA GLY A 44 8.76 20.44 -2.50
C GLY A 44 8.30 20.04 -3.91
N GLU A 45 9.21 20.01 -4.88
CA GLU A 45 8.95 19.59 -6.26
C GLU A 45 9.11 18.06 -6.40
N PRO A 46 8.47 17.40 -7.38
CA PRO A 46 8.73 16.00 -7.68
C PRO A 46 10.22 15.75 -7.99
N ASP A 47 10.80 14.67 -7.47
CA ASP A 47 12.18 14.29 -7.81
C ASP A 47 12.25 13.70 -9.24
N ASP A 48 12.91 14.41 -10.15
CA ASP A 48 13.08 14.00 -11.55
C ASP A 48 13.93 12.72 -11.71
N ASN A 49 14.71 12.33 -10.69
CA ASN A 49 15.50 11.09 -10.70
C ASN A 49 14.76 9.91 -10.05
N TRP A 50 13.49 10.10 -9.70
CA TRP A 50 12.68 9.11 -9.03
C TRP A 50 12.34 7.91 -9.93
N ASP A 51 12.58 6.69 -9.43
CA ASP A 51 12.00 5.49 -10.04
C ASP A 51 10.61 5.26 -9.47
N SER A 52 9.59 5.65 -10.23
CA SER A 52 8.19 5.45 -9.84
C SER A 52 7.79 3.98 -9.69
N ASN A 53 8.57 3.02 -10.20
CA ASN A 53 8.29 1.60 -10.00
C ASN A 53 8.83 1.07 -8.68
N ASP A 54 9.63 1.86 -7.95
CA ASP A 54 10.16 1.48 -6.66
C ASP A 54 9.13 1.73 -5.55
N TYR A 55 8.87 0.66 -4.80
CA TYR A 55 7.99 0.64 -3.62
C TYR A 55 8.74 0.10 -2.40
N THR A 56 10.06 -0.08 -2.47
CA THR A 56 10.77 -0.95 -1.53
C THR A 56 12.13 -0.45 -1.07
N SER A 57 12.79 0.40 -1.86
CA SER A 57 14.23 0.63 -1.71
C SER A 57 14.61 1.99 -1.13
N GLN A 58 13.68 2.95 -1.09
CA GLN A 58 13.94 4.30 -0.62
C GLN A 58 12.88 4.74 0.39
N SER A 59 13.24 5.59 1.35
CA SER A 59 12.29 6.15 2.32
C SER A 59 11.62 7.41 1.76
N GLY A 60 10.40 7.70 2.21
CA GLY A 60 9.60 8.85 1.77
C GLY A 60 8.84 8.62 0.46
N GLN A 61 8.69 7.36 0.00
CA GLN A 61 7.92 7.05 -1.22
C GLN A 61 6.44 7.18 -0.94
N LEU A 62 5.72 8.00 -1.70
CA LEU A 62 4.28 8.16 -1.58
C LEU A 62 3.55 7.21 -2.51
N VAL A 63 2.70 6.36 -1.93
CA VAL A 63 1.63 5.65 -2.61
C VAL A 63 0.35 6.48 -2.51
N ILE A 64 -0.11 6.98 -3.65
CA ILE A 64 -1.31 7.84 -3.72
C ILE A 64 -2.60 7.06 -3.46
N GLN A 65 -3.68 7.79 -3.17
CA GLN A 65 -5.00 7.23 -2.85
C GLN A 65 -5.50 6.25 -3.93
N GLU A 66 -5.39 6.61 -5.21
CA GLU A 66 -5.87 5.78 -6.32
C GLU A 66 -5.11 4.43 -6.37
N ASP A 67 -3.80 4.48 -6.17
CA ASP A 67 -2.95 3.29 -6.19
C ASP A 67 -3.24 2.40 -4.96
N ALA A 68 -3.34 3.00 -3.78
CA ALA A 68 -3.75 2.33 -2.55
C ALA A 68 -5.13 1.67 -2.65
N GLU A 69 -6.10 2.33 -3.28
CA GLU A 69 -7.43 1.75 -3.51
C GLU A 69 -7.35 0.51 -4.41
N THR A 70 -6.62 0.59 -5.52
CA THR A 70 -6.50 -0.56 -6.44
C THR A 70 -5.73 -1.71 -5.80
N LEU A 71 -4.71 -1.43 -4.98
CA LEU A 71 -3.98 -2.39 -4.18
C LEU A 71 -4.92 -3.10 -3.20
N ALA A 72 -5.64 -2.35 -2.35
CA ALA A 72 -6.57 -2.90 -1.37
C ALA A 72 -7.67 -3.77 -2.02
N ARG A 73 -8.27 -3.29 -3.12
CA ARG A 73 -9.31 -4.04 -3.85
C ARG A 73 -8.77 -5.35 -4.43
N SER A 74 -7.52 -5.39 -4.87
CA SER A 74 -6.89 -6.59 -5.42
C SER A 74 -6.61 -7.62 -4.32
N LEU A 75 -6.14 -7.16 -3.17
CA LEU A 75 -5.95 -7.99 -1.97
C LEU A 75 -7.28 -8.56 -1.45
N ASP A 76 -8.35 -7.76 -1.40
CA ASP A 76 -9.71 -8.23 -1.05
C ASP A 76 -10.17 -9.37 -1.96
N ARG A 77 -9.94 -9.26 -3.28
CA ARG A 77 -10.29 -10.34 -4.25
C ARG A 77 -9.52 -11.62 -3.98
N LEU A 78 -8.24 -11.51 -3.63
CA LEU A 78 -7.35 -12.64 -3.35
C LEU A 78 -7.75 -13.36 -2.05
N ILE A 79 -8.13 -12.60 -1.01
CA ILE A 79 -8.70 -13.15 0.24
C ILE A 79 -9.99 -13.95 -0.06
N ILE A 80 -10.88 -13.43 -0.90
CA ILE A 80 -12.17 -14.05 -1.25
C ILE A 80 -11.99 -15.35 -2.05
N ARG A 81 -10.99 -15.40 -2.94
CA ARG A 81 -10.73 -16.56 -3.81
C ARG A 81 -10.03 -17.73 -3.12
N ASP A 82 -9.59 -17.54 -1.87
CA ASP A 82 -8.84 -18.55 -1.09
C ASP A 82 -7.58 -19.07 -1.80
N SER A 83 -6.91 -18.18 -2.53
CA SER A 83 -5.74 -18.49 -3.37
C SER A 83 -4.39 -18.30 -2.67
N VAL A 84 -4.38 -18.18 -1.33
CA VAL A 84 -3.16 -17.95 -0.53
C VAL A 84 -3.09 -18.85 0.69
N THR A 85 -1.88 -19.07 1.18
CA THR A 85 -1.62 -19.80 2.43
C THR A 85 -2.19 -19.06 3.64
N LYS A 86 -2.25 -19.73 4.80
CA LYS A 86 -2.76 -19.11 6.04
C LYS A 86 -1.88 -17.96 6.51
N GLU A 87 -0.57 -18.12 6.37
CA GLU A 87 0.45 -17.15 6.75
C GLU A 87 0.35 -15.90 5.85
N GLU A 88 0.30 -16.09 4.53
CA GLU A 88 0.08 -15.01 3.56
C GLU A 88 -1.25 -14.29 3.80
N ARG A 89 -2.32 -15.05 4.04
CA ARG A 89 -3.65 -14.50 4.33
C ARG A 89 -3.62 -13.59 5.55
N LYS A 90 -2.86 -13.94 6.59
CA LYS A 90 -2.75 -13.12 7.80
C LYS A 90 -2.11 -11.77 7.50
N ALA A 91 -0.96 -11.75 6.83
CA ALA A 91 -0.25 -10.53 6.47
C ALA A 91 -1.09 -9.64 5.53
N VAL A 92 -1.72 -10.25 4.52
CA VAL A 92 -2.58 -9.55 3.57
C VAL A 92 -3.82 -8.94 4.25
N LEU A 93 -4.48 -9.68 5.15
CA LEU A 93 -5.63 -9.15 5.89
C LEU A 93 -5.25 -8.00 6.80
N ASP A 94 -4.15 -8.16 7.54
CA ASP A 94 -3.65 -7.16 8.47
C ASP A 94 -3.33 -5.84 7.75
N PHE A 95 -2.59 -5.92 6.64
CA PHE A 95 -2.30 -4.76 5.79
C PHE A 95 -3.55 -4.15 5.16
N ALA A 96 -4.45 -4.97 4.57
CA ALA A 96 -5.66 -4.45 3.92
C ALA A 96 -6.60 -3.74 4.91
N GLN A 97 -6.69 -4.24 6.14
CA GLN A 97 -7.42 -3.60 7.24
C GLN A 97 -6.76 -2.29 7.65
N TRP A 98 -5.44 -2.27 7.78
CA TRP A 98 -4.70 -1.04 8.05
C TRP A 98 -4.84 -0.01 6.93
N LEU A 99 -4.85 -0.41 5.66
CA LEU A 99 -4.95 0.54 4.55
C LEU A 99 -6.37 1.13 4.41
N THR A 100 -7.38 0.43 4.93
CA THR A 100 -8.78 0.82 4.81
C THR A 100 -9.26 1.58 6.04
N ILE A 101 -9.84 2.76 5.82
CA ILE A 101 -10.63 3.45 6.85
C ILE A 101 -12.10 3.25 6.50
N SER A 102 -12.86 2.72 7.46
CA SER A 102 -14.30 2.54 7.31
C SER A 102 -15.01 3.68 8.04
N ASP A 103 -15.81 4.46 7.31
CA ASP A 103 -16.80 5.34 7.94
C ASP A 103 -18.01 4.47 8.31
N GLU A 104 -18.12 4.09 9.58
CA GLU A 104 -19.20 3.23 10.08
C GLU A 104 -20.60 3.84 9.86
N GLU A 105 -20.71 5.17 9.72
CA GLU A 105 -22.00 5.84 9.49
C GLU A 105 -22.43 5.81 8.02
N LYS A 106 -21.47 5.82 7.09
CA LYS A 106 -21.75 5.85 5.64
C LYS A 106 -21.57 4.51 4.93
N GLY A 107 -20.87 3.56 5.55
CA GLY A 107 -20.53 2.28 4.92
C GLY A 107 -19.54 2.41 3.76
N GLU A 108 -18.92 3.59 3.59
CA GLU A 108 -17.94 3.85 2.55
C GLU A 108 -16.53 3.50 3.05
N LYS A 109 -15.81 2.72 2.23
CA LYS A 109 -14.38 2.46 2.45
C LYS A 109 -13.57 3.59 1.84
N TYR A 110 -12.61 4.10 2.60
CA TYR A 110 -11.66 5.13 2.17
C TYR A 110 -10.22 4.60 2.22
N TYR A 111 -9.42 5.00 1.23
CA TYR A 111 -8.04 4.54 1.03
C TYR A 111 -7.10 5.76 0.93
N PRO A 112 -6.57 6.26 2.05
CA PRO A 112 -5.85 7.54 2.10
C PRO A 112 -4.50 7.58 1.35
N GLY A 113 -3.98 6.42 0.90
CA GLY A 113 -2.57 6.32 0.54
C GLY A 113 -1.65 6.30 1.77
N PHE A 114 -0.36 6.10 1.52
CA PHE A 114 0.65 5.96 2.57
C PHE A 114 2.04 6.31 2.06
N GLU A 115 2.95 6.58 2.99
CA GLU A 115 4.37 6.72 2.73
C GLU A 115 5.13 5.46 3.17
N ILE A 116 6.19 5.13 2.45
CA ILE A 116 7.08 4.01 2.74
C ILE A 116 8.38 4.56 3.35
N TRP A 117 8.77 4.10 4.53
CA TRP A 117 9.94 4.54 5.28
C TRP A 117 10.89 3.40 5.68
#